data_AF-A0A519RY84-F1
#
_entry.id   AF-A0A519RY84-F1
#
_cell.length_a   1.000
_cell.length_b   1.000
_cell.length_c   1.000
_cell.angle_alpha   90.00
_cell.angle_beta   90.00
_cell.angle_gamma   90.00
#
_symmetry.space_group_name_H-M   'P 1'
#
loop_
_entity.id
_entity.type
_entity.pdbx_description
1 polymer ?
#
loop_
_entity_poly.entity_id
_entity_poly.type
_entity_poly.pdbx_seq_one_letter_code
_entity_poly.pdbx_strand_id
1 'polypeptide(L)'
;MNKSRIFKALLSVAVVSAVPFIANAQKANWQNLDLKTDSTFGISTEKAYKELLKGKKSTKVIVAVNDGGVEATHEDLKRIMWVNAKEIAGNGKDDDKNGYADDIHGWNFIGGPKESINFETLELTRLVRRDQTRFANT
;
A
#
# COMPACT_ATOMS: atom_id res chain seq x y z
N MET A 1 -57.34 -9.04 -7.30
CA MET A 1 -55.97 -8.48 -7.46
C MET A 1 -55.10 -9.49 -8.21
N ASN A 2 -54.45 -9.11 -9.31
CA ASN A 2 -53.76 -10.07 -10.19
C ASN A 2 -52.41 -10.50 -9.57
N LYS A 3 -52.33 -11.73 -9.05
CA LYS A 3 -51.13 -12.30 -8.41
C LYS A 3 -49.87 -12.21 -9.29
N SER A 4 -50.03 -12.27 -10.62
CA SER A 4 -48.94 -12.09 -11.59
C SER A 4 -48.37 -10.67 -11.58
N ARG A 5 -49.21 -9.64 -11.38
CA ARG A 5 -48.75 -8.24 -11.28
C ARG A 5 -48.00 -7.98 -9.97
N ILE A 6 -48.46 -8.58 -8.87
CA ILE A 6 -47.80 -8.47 -7.55
C ILE A 6 -46.44 -9.16 -7.58
N PHE A 7 -46.37 -10.38 -8.14
CA PHE A 7 -45.11 -11.12 -8.26
C PHE A 7 -44.08 -10.38 -9.13
N LYS A 8 -44.51 -9.83 -10.27
CA LYS A 8 -43.64 -8.99 -11.12
C LYS A 8 -43.15 -7.76 -10.36
N ALA A 9 -44.02 -7.07 -9.63
CA ALA A 9 -43.63 -5.89 -8.85
C ALA A 9 -42.61 -6.21 -7.74
N LEU A 10 -42.80 -7.31 -7.02
CA LEU A 10 -41.86 -7.76 -5.99
C LEU A 10 -40.50 -8.15 -6.58
N LEU A 11 -40.50 -8.81 -7.74
CA LEU A 11 -39.27 -9.15 -8.45
C LEU A 11 -38.51 -7.90 -8.91
N SER A 12 -39.21 -6.88 -9.44
CA SER A 12 -38.59 -5.61 -9.84
C SER A 12 -37.96 -4.89 -8.64
N VAL A 13 -38.65 -4.86 -7.51
CA VAL A 13 -38.15 -4.21 -6.29
C VAL A 13 -36.91 -4.94 -5.76
N ALA A 14 -36.92 -6.28 -5.77
CA ALA A 14 -35.76 -7.08 -5.36
C ALA A 14 -34.54 -6.89 -6.28
N VAL A 15 -34.75 -6.73 -7.60
CA VAL A 15 -33.66 -6.46 -8.54
C VAL A 15 -33.08 -5.06 -8.31
N VAL A 16 -33.92 -4.04 -8.11
CA VAL A 16 -33.47 -2.66 -7.87
C VAL A 16 -32.74 -2.53 -6.53
N SER A 17 -33.20 -3.21 -5.48
CA SER A 17 -32.55 -3.18 -4.16
C SER A 17 -31.21 -3.92 -4.12
N ALA A 18 -30.94 -4.84 -5.05
CA ALA A 18 -29.67 -5.55 -5.16
C ALA A 18 -28.55 -4.75 -5.87
N VAL A 19 -28.91 -3.75 -6.69
CA VAL A 19 -27.95 -2.91 -7.45
C VAL A 19 -26.83 -2.30 -6.59
N PRO A 20 -27.09 -1.68 -5.42
CA PRO A 20 -26.02 -1.12 -4.58
C PRO A 20 -25.08 -2.18 -3.98
N PHE A 21 -25.51 -3.45 -3.88
CA PHE A 21 -24.67 -4.54 -3.38
C PHE A 21 -23.79 -5.19 -4.46
N ILE A 22 -24.05 -4.89 -5.75
CA ILE A 22 -23.28 -5.39 -6.89
C ILE A 22 -22.25 -4.34 -7.37
N ALA A 23 -22.45 -3.07 -7.00
CA ALA A 23 -21.54 -2.00 -7.35
C ALA A 23 -20.31 -1.97 -6.42
N ASN A 24 -19.21 -2.58 -6.86
CA ASN A 24 -17.91 -2.27 -6.28
C ASN A 24 -17.54 -0.83 -6.65
N ALA A 25 -17.37 0.03 -5.63
CA ALA A 25 -17.04 1.44 -5.83
C ALA A 25 -15.72 1.64 -6.61
N GLN A 26 -14.80 0.68 -6.53
CA GLN A 26 -13.51 0.73 -7.20
C GLN A 26 -13.22 -0.56 -7.97
N LYS A 27 -12.83 -0.44 -9.24
CA LYS A 27 -12.35 -1.58 -10.04
C LYS A 27 -11.08 -2.15 -9.39
N ALA A 28 -10.99 -3.46 -9.26
CA ALA A 28 -9.75 -4.08 -8.79
C ALA A 28 -8.59 -3.69 -9.72
N ASN A 29 -7.39 -3.48 -9.16
CA ASN A 29 -6.21 -3.07 -9.92
C ASN A 29 -6.35 -1.73 -10.67
N TRP A 30 -7.32 -0.87 -10.31
CA TRP A 30 -7.64 0.37 -11.04
C TRP A 30 -6.42 1.26 -11.28
N GLN A 31 -5.49 1.30 -10.32
CA GLN A 31 -4.32 2.17 -10.36
C GLN A 31 -3.44 1.87 -11.57
N ASN A 32 -3.47 0.63 -12.07
CA ASN A 32 -2.65 0.18 -13.18
C ASN A 32 -3.35 0.27 -14.55
N LEU A 33 -4.63 0.64 -14.59
CA LEU A 33 -5.47 0.68 -15.79
C LEU A 33 -5.27 1.97 -16.62
N ASP A 34 -5.79 1.97 -17.85
CA ASP A 34 -5.69 3.09 -18.81
C ASP A 34 -7.06 3.75 -19.06
N LEU A 35 -7.09 5.07 -19.17
CA LEU A 35 -8.33 5.82 -19.33
C LEU A 35 -9.06 5.49 -20.63
N LYS A 36 -8.34 5.33 -21.74
CA LYS A 36 -8.93 5.09 -23.07
C LYS A 36 -9.40 3.65 -23.23
N THR A 37 -8.69 2.69 -22.66
CA THR A 37 -9.03 1.26 -22.82
C THR A 37 -9.95 0.73 -21.73
N ASP A 38 -9.83 1.23 -20.50
CA ASP A 38 -10.53 0.71 -19.33
C ASP A 38 -11.52 1.71 -18.72
N SER A 39 -11.64 2.91 -19.28
CA SER A 39 -12.45 4.01 -18.73
C SER A 39 -12.11 4.35 -17.27
N THR A 40 -10.85 4.11 -16.87
CA THR A 40 -10.38 4.26 -15.49
C THR A 40 -9.13 5.14 -15.46
N PHE A 41 -9.11 6.13 -14.56
CA PHE A 41 -7.96 7.03 -14.38
C PHE A 41 -6.82 6.37 -13.61
N GLY A 42 -6.15 5.38 -14.21
CA GLY A 42 -4.92 4.78 -13.70
C GLY A 42 -3.66 5.30 -14.41
N ILE A 43 -2.50 4.76 -14.04
CA ILE A 43 -1.19 5.11 -14.60
C ILE A 43 -0.80 4.26 -15.83
N SER A 44 -1.73 3.45 -16.37
CA SER A 44 -1.54 2.70 -17.62
C SER A 44 -0.36 1.71 -17.62
N THR A 45 0.02 1.18 -16.46
CA THR A 45 1.15 0.24 -16.32
C THR A 45 0.86 -1.10 -17.00
N GLU A 46 -0.36 -1.63 -16.94
CA GLU A 46 -0.73 -2.87 -17.65
C GLU A 46 -0.51 -2.74 -19.17
N LYS A 47 -0.86 -1.58 -19.71
CA LYS A 47 -0.66 -1.26 -21.13
C LYS A 47 0.82 -1.15 -21.46
N ALA A 48 1.62 -0.49 -20.61
CA ALA A 48 3.07 -0.40 -20.78
C ALA A 48 3.72 -1.79 -20.82
N TYR A 49 3.32 -2.72 -19.94
CA TYR A 49 3.79 -4.11 -19.97
C TYR A 49 3.44 -4.82 -21.28
N LYS A 50 2.21 -4.67 -21.77
CA LYS A 50 1.70 -5.34 -22.98
C LYS A 50 2.29 -4.79 -24.29
N GLU A 51 2.46 -3.47 -24.38
CA GLU A 51 2.79 -2.78 -25.63
C GLU A 51 4.26 -2.34 -25.70
N LEU A 52 4.77 -1.70 -24.63
CA LEU A 52 6.08 -1.05 -24.64
C LEU A 52 7.20 -2.00 -24.19
N LEU A 53 6.94 -2.85 -23.20
CA LEU A 53 7.94 -3.71 -22.58
C LEU A 53 7.97 -5.12 -23.16
N LYS A 54 7.08 -5.43 -24.13
CA LYS A 54 7.01 -6.74 -24.77
C LYS A 54 8.35 -7.12 -25.39
N GLY A 55 8.89 -8.26 -24.97
CA GLY A 55 10.18 -8.79 -25.45
C GLY A 55 11.41 -8.06 -24.93
N LYS A 56 11.27 -7.06 -24.04
CA LYS A 56 12.41 -6.44 -23.38
C LYS A 56 12.86 -7.28 -22.18
N LYS A 57 14.18 -7.37 -21.99
CA LYS A 57 14.79 -8.02 -20.83
C LYS A 57 14.81 -7.04 -19.65
N SER A 58 14.29 -7.46 -18.50
CA SER A 58 14.36 -6.67 -17.28
C SER A 58 15.78 -6.64 -16.72
N THR A 59 16.14 -5.53 -16.09
CA THR A 59 17.36 -5.38 -15.29
C THR A 59 16.95 -5.14 -13.85
N LYS A 60 17.57 -5.86 -12.91
CA LYS A 60 17.33 -5.62 -11.48
C LYS A 60 17.94 -4.27 -11.11
N VAL A 61 17.14 -3.40 -10.51
CA VAL A 61 17.55 -2.11 -9.99
C VAL A 61 17.31 -2.11 -8.48
N ILE A 62 18.28 -1.59 -7.73
CA ILE A 62 18.12 -1.35 -6.29
C ILE A 62 17.56 0.06 -6.15
N VAL A 63 16.44 0.20 -5.44
CA VAL A 63 15.76 1.47 -5.19
C VAL A 63 15.77 1.72 -3.69
N ALA A 64 16.36 2.84 -3.27
CA ALA A 64 16.31 3.29 -1.89
C ALA A 64 14.99 4.05 -1.63
N VAL A 65 14.25 3.64 -0.61
CA VAL A 65 13.02 4.29 -0.17
C VAL A 65 13.30 4.97 1.16
N ASN A 66 13.20 6.31 1.18
CA ASN A 66 13.31 7.11 2.40
C ASN A 66 11.90 7.55 2.82
N ASP A 67 11.29 6.78 3.70
CA ASP A 67 9.91 6.93 4.17
C ASP A 67 9.84 6.45 5.64
N GLY A 68 8.65 6.22 6.20
CA GLY A 68 8.45 5.69 7.55
C GLY A 68 8.83 4.20 7.72
N GLY A 69 9.67 3.68 6.85
CA GLY A 69 10.11 2.29 6.82
C GLY A 69 9.30 1.38 5.88
N VAL A 70 9.57 0.08 5.97
CA VAL A 70 8.92 -0.97 5.18
C VAL A 70 8.79 -2.24 6.02
N GLU A 71 7.64 -2.89 5.94
CA GLU A 71 7.44 -4.20 6.57
C GLU A 71 8.17 -5.28 5.77
N ALA A 72 9.43 -5.56 6.15
CA ALA A 72 10.29 -6.48 5.43
C ALA A 72 9.73 -7.93 5.39
N THR A 73 8.84 -8.28 6.32
CA THR A 73 8.22 -9.62 6.38
C THR A 73 6.95 -9.76 5.55
N HIS A 74 6.45 -8.66 4.96
CA HIS A 74 5.21 -8.65 4.18
C HIS A 74 5.25 -9.69 3.05
N GLU A 75 4.19 -10.48 2.89
CA GLU A 75 4.17 -11.66 2.01
C GLU A 75 4.51 -11.36 0.54
N ASP A 76 4.06 -10.20 0.06
CA ASP A 76 4.34 -9.71 -1.30
C ASP A 76 5.68 -8.98 -1.46
N LEU A 77 6.29 -8.49 -0.38
CA LEU A 77 7.53 -7.70 -0.45
C LEU A 77 8.78 -8.51 -0.09
N LYS A 78 8.69 -9.48 0.83
CA LYS A 78 9.84 -10.22 1.36
C LYS A 78 10.75 -10.84 0.30
N ARG A 79 10.22 -11.17 -0.88
CA ARG A 79 10.96 -11.76 -2.00
C ARG A 79 11.78 -10.75 -2.81
N ILE A 80 11.44 -9.47 -2.72
CA ILE A 80 12.08 -8.39 -3.48
C ILE A 80 12.86 -7.42 -2.60
N MET A 81 12.80 -7.57 -1.27
CA MET A 81 13.58 -6.79 -0.33
C MET A 81 15.08 -6.88 -0.65
N TRP A 82 15.74 -5.72 -0.62
CA TRP A 82 17.20 -5.66 -0.70
C TRP A 82 17.82 -6.32 0.54
N VAL A 83 18.98 -6.95 0.37
CA VAL A 83 19.75 -7.59 1.44
C VAL A 83 21.15 -7.01 1.43
N ASN A 84 21.60 -6.49 2.57
CA ASN A 84 23.00 -6.13 2.76
C ASN A 84 23.85 -7.40 2.84
N ALA A 85 24.49 -7.77 1.72
CA ALA A 85 25.32 -8.97 1.65
C ALA A 85 26.64 -8.86 2.45
N LYS A 86 26.94 -7.69 3.01
CA LYS A 86 28.15 -7.46 3.82
C LYS A 86 27.90 -7.62 5.32
N GLU A 87 26.65 -7.78 5.74
CA GLU A 87 26.25 -7.96 7.14
C GLU A 87 25.94 -9.42 7.48
N ILE A 88 26.19 -9.81 8.74
CA ILE A 88 25.80 -11.10 9.30
C ILE A 88 24.62 -10.91 10.24
N ALA A 89 23.43 -11.25 9.76
CA ALA A 89 22.18 -11.03 10.49
C ALA A 89 22.19 -11.55 11.93
N GLY A 90 21.93 -10.65 12.88
CA GLY A 90 21.66 -10.95 14.28
C GLY A 90 22.91 -11.13 15.12
N ASN A 91 24.07 -10.64 14.66
CA ASN A 91 25.31 -10.72 15.43
C ASN A 91 25.55 -9.48 16.31
N GLY A 92 24.72 -8.43 16.16
CA GLY A 92 24.79 -7.17 16.90
C GLY A 92 25.99 -6.28 16.53
N LYS A 93 26.63 -6.51 15.37
CA LYS A 93 27.82 -5.80 14.91
C LYS A 93 27.54 -5.08 13.61
N ASP A 94 28.35 -4.06 13.36
CA ASP A 94 28.47 -3.40 12.07
C ASP A 94 29.64 -4.07 11.34
N ASP A 95 29.33 -5.08 10.52
CA ASP A 95 30.32 -5.92 9.83
C ASP A 95 30.95 -5.18 8.65
N ASP A 96 30.19 -4.31 7.99
CA ASP A 96 30.63 -3.56 6.82
C ASP A 96 31.24 -2.18 7.12
N LYS A 97 31.16 -1.75 8.39
CA LYS A 97 31.71 -0.51 8.96
C LYS A 97 31.07 0.75 8.39
N ASN A 98 29.78 0.69 8.06
CA ASN A 98 29.03 1.83 7.55
C ASN A 98 28.39 2.71 8.65
N GLY A 99 28.48 2.29 9.92
CA GLY A 99 27.92 2.98 11.08
C GLY A 99 26.60 2.38 11.61
N TYR A 100 26.10 1.31 11.00
CA TYR A 100 24.79 0.72 11.29
C TYR A 100 24.92 -0.79 11.51
N ALA A 101 24.74 -1.24 12.76
CA ALA A 101 24.82 -2.66 13.09
C ALA A 101 23.61 -3.44 12.58
N ASP A 102 23.82 -4.61 11.95
CA ASP A 102 22.74 -5.49 11.46
C ASP A 102 21.74 -4.81 10.48
N ASP A 103 22.20 -3.91 9.60
CA ASP A 103 21.34 -3.18 8.63
C ASP A 103 20.92 -4.04 7.40
N ILE A 104 20.43 -5.25 7.67
CA ILE A 104 20.14 -6.31 6.68
C ILE A 104 19.21 -5.86 5.54
N HIS A 105 18.18 -5.08 5.85
CA HIS A 105 17.20 -4.61 4.86
C HIS A 105 17.16 -3.07 4.74
N GLY A 106 18.17 -2.39 5.29
CA GLY A 106 18.21 -0.94 5.47
C GLY A 106 18.23 -0.56 6.94
N TRP A 107 17.98 0.71 7.23
CA TRP A 107 18.18 1.29 8.56
C TRP A 107 17.03 2.21 9.00
N ASN A 108 16.76 2.23 10.31
CA ASN A 108 15.83 3.16 10.94
C ASN A 108 16.60 4.37 11.52
N PHE A 109 16.55 5.50 10.83
CA PHE A 109 17.25 6.73 11.24
C PHE A 109 16.59 7.49 12.40
N ILE A 110 15.35 7.15 12.74
CA ILE A 110 14.65 7.72 13.90
C ILE A 110 15.02 6.92 15.16
N GLY A 111 15.31 5.62 15.00
CA GLY A 111 15.83 4.76 16.05
C GLY A 111 17.17 5.22 16.62
N GLY A 112 17.42 4.85 17.87
CA GLY A 112 18.71 5.06 18.54
C GLY A 112 19.51 3.77 18.65
N PRO A 113 20.74 3.82 19.18
CA PRO A 113 21.62 2.65 19.33
C PRO A 113 21.03 1.49 20.17
N LYS A 114 19.97 1.76 20.94
CA LYS A 114 19.34 0.79 21.84
C LYS A 114 18.01 0.24 21.32
N GLU A 115 17.31 1.00 20.47
CA GLU A 115 15.97 0.62 20.03
C GLU A 115 15.54 1.36 18.76
N SER A 116 14.77 0.65 17.94
CA SER A 116 13.99 1.24 16.85
C SER A 116 12.75 1.94 17.41
N ILE A 117 12.46 3.12 16.88
CA ILE A 117 11.19 3.80 17.17
C ILE A 117 10.12 3.23 16.23
N ASN A 118 9.10 2.58 16.80
CA ASN A 118 8.03 1.93 16.06
C ASN A 118 6.82 2.83 15.79
N PHE A 119 6.71 3.96 16.50
CA PHE A 119 5.61 4.90 16.36
C PHE A 119 6.16 6.30 16.10
N GLU A 120 5.82 6.84 14.93
CA GLU A 120 6.20 8.21 14.56
C GLU A 120 5.26 9.24 15.19
N THR A 121 5.75 10.46 15.38
CA THR A 121 4.90 11.58 15.78
C THR A 121 4.23 12.17 14.54
N LEU A 122 2.98 11.81 14.30
CA LEU A 122 2.20 12.31 13.17
C LEU A 122 1.82 13.79 13.35
N GLU A 123 1.70 14.51 12.24
CA GLU A 123 1.12 15.86 12.22
C GLU A 123 -0.30 15.88 12.82
N LEU A 124 -1.06 14.80 12.64
CA LEU A 124 -2.35 14.62 13.30
C LEU A 124 -2.23 14.72 14.83
N THR A 125 -1.24 14.05 15.43
CA THR A 125 -0.99 14.11 16.87
C THR A 125 -0.65 15.55 17.31
N ARG A 126 0.12 16.28 16.51
CA ARG A 126 0.42 17.70 16.76
C ARG A 126 -0.83 18.58 16.70
N LEU A 127 -1.69 18.38 15.69
CA LEU A 127 -2.95 19.12 15.52
C LEU A 127 -3.93 18.83 16.65
N VAL A 128 -4.11 17.56 17.01
CA VAL A 128 -4.94 17.13 18.14
C VAL A 128 -4.47 17.81 19.42
N ARG A 129 -3.16 17.76 19.73
CA ARG A 129 -2.60 18.43 20.92
C ARG A 129 -2.81 19.95 20.90
N ARG A 130 -2.58 20.60 19.76
CA ARG A 130 -2.77 22.06 19.60
C ARG A 130 -4.20 22.47 19.87
N ASP A 131 -5.16 21.75 19.30
CA ASP A 131 -6.57 22.13 19.34
C ASP A 131 -7.36 21.45 20.47
N GLN A 132 -6.69 20.67 21.33
CA GLN A 132 -7.31 19.95 22.44
C GLN A 132 -8.08 20.90 23.37
N THR A 133 -7.50 22.06 23.69
CA THR A 133 -8.16 23.10 24.50
C THR A 133 -9.44 23.64 23.86
N ARG A 134 -9.56 23.58 22.53
CA ARG A 134 -10.69 24.14 21.78
C ARG A 134 -11.84 23.15 21.59
N PHE A 135 -11.55 21.86 21.44
CA PHE A 135 -12.54 20.86 21.01
C PHE A 135 -12.72 19.66 21.96
N ALA A 136 -11.87 19.47 22.98
CA ALA A 136 -11.97 18.28 23.83
C ALA A 136 -13.12 18.31 24.85
N ASN A 137 -13.73 19.47 25.09
CA ASN A 137 -14.76 19.68 26.12
C ASN A 137 -16.14 20.07 25.54
N THR A 138 -16.38 19.83 24.25
CA THR A 138 -17.69 19.98 23.59
C THR A 138 -18.28 18.62 23.31
#